data_AF-G3HJA5-F1
#
_entry.id   AF-G3HJA5-F1
#
_cell.length_a   1.000
_cell.length_b   1.000
_cell.length_c   1.000
_cell.angle_alpha   90.00
_cell.angle_beta   90.00
_cell.angle_gamma   90.00
#
_symmetry.space_group_name_H-M   'P 1'
#
loop_
_entity.id
_entity.type
_entity.pdbx_description
1 polymer ?
#
loop_
_entity_poly.entity_id
_entity_poly.type
_entity_poly.pdbx_seq_one_letter_code
_entity_poly.pdbx_strand_id
1 'polypeptide(L)'
;MVQELMLTLQALGLPRPVRGTLASQLVREFHGKVSELLPSLPPESMQPLLSSPLDASQWEALESLSQSLTEQYCCRRCLLLKRLDLTTSAFHWGDRAEGQGEAMKAVLFPIRGLLTPESDVSVAHVLAARADLSRLVPATSVAARQGTSCAINKVLMGDVPDRGGRPDALEAAMPAWQSRREDGGRGKAGPQRWGRRKKKKK
;
A
#
# COMPACT_ATOMS: atom_id res chain seq x y z
N MET A 1 -9.09 -2.39 -32.53
CA MET A 1 -9.75 -3.33 -31.60
C MET A 1 -9.29 -2.97 -30.21
N VAL A 2 -10.22 -2.72 -29.29
CA VAL A 2 -9.91 -2.33 -27.91
C VAL A 2 -9.13 -3.47 -27.25
N GLN A 3 -7.99 -3.19 -26.62
CA GLN A 3 -7.14 -4.20 -25.96
C GLN A 3 -7.95 -5.06 -24.97
N GLU A 4 -8.85 -4.43 -24.23
CA GLU A 4 -9.80 -5.08 -23.32
C GLU A 4 -10.64 -6.17 -23.99
N LEU A 5 -11.17 -5.91 -25.19
CA LEU A 5 -11.97 -6.90 -25.91
C LEU A 5 -11.15 -8.16 -26.20
N MET A 6 -9.88 -7.99 -26.58
CA MET A 6 -9.00 -9.11 -26.85
C MET A 6 -8.64 -9.90 -25.59
N LEU A 7 -8.39 -9.21 -24.47
CA LEU A 7 -8.13 -9.85 -23.20
C LEU A 7 -9.34 -10.65 -22.72
N THR A 8 -10.55 -10.11 -22.85
CA THR A 8 -11.79 -10.81 -22.49
C THR A 8 -12.02 -12.05 -23.34
N LEU A 9 -11.81 -11.95 -24.66
CA LEU A 9 -11.91 -13.11 -25.56
C LEU A 9 -10.93 -14.21 -25.17
N GLN A 10 -9.68 -13.84 -24.89
CA GLN A 10 -8.64 -14.79 -24.48
C GLN A 10 -8.97 -15.44 -23.12
N ALA A 11 -9.44 -14.65 -22.14
CA ALA A 11 -9.82 -15.15 -20.83
C ALA A 11 -11.01 -16.12 -20.89
N LEU A 12 -11.97 -15.86 -21.78
CA LEU A 12 -13.14 -16.73 -22.00
C LEU A 12 -12.88 -17.88 -22.97
N GLY A 13 -11.68 -17.97 -23.57
CA GLY A 13 -11.33 -18.97 -24.57
C GLY A 13 -12.13 -18.85 -25.88
N LEU A 14 -12.60 -17.65 -26.20
CA LEU A 14 -13.40 -17.37 -27.39
C LEU A 14 -12.52 -16.98 -28.59
N PRO A 15 -12.91 -17.36 -29.82
CA PRO A 15 -12.15 -17.04 -31.02
C PRO A 15 -12.20 -15.53 -31.33
N ARG A 16 -11.24 -15.05 -32.12
CA ARG A 16 -11.24 -13.64 -32.55
C ARG A 16 -12.44 -13.35 -33.46
N PRO A 17 -13.17 -12.24 -33.25
CA PRO A 17 -14.30 -11.87 -34.08
C PRO A 17 -13.85 -11.58 -35.51
N VAL A 18 -14.72 -11.91 -36.47
CA VAL A 18 -14.53 -11.59 -37.88
C VAL A 18 -14.81 -10.09 -38.09
N ARG A 19 -14.17 -9.47 -39.08
CA ARG A 19 -14.49 -8.08 -39.42
C ARG A 19 -15.97 -7.98 -39.81
N GLY A 20 -16.70 -7.08 -39.16
CA GLY A 20 -18.14 -6.89 -39.37
C GLY A 20 -19.05 -7.64 -38.39
N THR A 21 -18.49 -8.41 -37.44
CA THR A 21 -19.29 -8.98 -36.35
C THR A 21 -19.97 -7.88 -35.55
N LEU A 22 -21.29 -8.01 -35.37
CA LEU A 22 -22.10 -7.06 -34.61
C LEU A 22 -21.72 -7.10 -33.12
N ALA A 23 -21.64 -5.93 -32.47
CA ALA A 23 -21.36 -5.85 -31.04
C ALA A 23 -22.38 -6.63 -30.18
N SER A 24 -23.66 -6.62 -30.59
CA SER A 24 -24.72 -7.38 -29.91
C SER A 24 -24.51 -8.89 -29.95
N GLN A 25 -23.93 -9.41 -31.04
CA GLN A 25 -23.59 -10.82 -31.15
C GLN A 25 -22.44 -11.17 -30.19
N LEU A 26 -21.39 -10.34 -30.15
CA LEU A 26 -20.27 -10.54 -29.23
C LEU A 26 -20.70 -10.52 -27.77
N VAL A 27 -21.55 -9.57 -27.39
CA VAL A 27 -22.09 -9.50 -26.01
C VAL A 27 -22.90 -10.75 -25.67
N ARG A 28 -23.64 -11.31 -26.64
CA ARG A 28 -24.39 -12.56 -26.44
C ARG A 28 -23.48 -13.77 -26.28
N GLU A 29 -22.41 -13.86 -27.06
CA GLU A 29 -21.39 -14.90 -26.95
C GLU A 29 -20.67 -14.81 -25.60
N PHE A 30 -20.31 -13.60 -25.16
CA PHE A 30 -19.75 -13.36 -23.82
C PHE A 30 -20.71 -13.79 -22.72
N HIS A 31 -21.96 -13.35 -22.77
CA HIS A 31 -22.97 -13.73 -21.79
C HIS A 31 -23.14 -15.25 -21.72
N GLY A 32 -23.22 -15.91 -22.88
CA GLY A 32 -23.33 -17.37 -22.97
C GLY A 32 -22.14 -18.07 -22.31
N LYS A 33 -20.91 -17.64 -22.63
CA LYS A 33 -19.71 -18.26 -22.07
C LYS A 33 -19.53 -18.00 -20.58
N VAL A 34 -19.83 -16.79 -20.12
CA VAL A 34 -19.82 -16.46 -18.68
C VAL A 34 -20.85 -17.29 -17.94
N SER A 35 -22.07 -17.43 -18.48
CA SER A 35 -23.13 -18.24 -17.88
C SER A 35 -22.76 -19.72 -17.78
N GLU A 36 -22.03 -20.26 -18.75
CA GLU A 36 -21.50 -21.63 -18.74
C GLU A 36 -20.45 -21.82 -17.64
N LEU A 37 -19.57 -20.84 -17.44
CA LEU A 37 -18.46 -20.93 -16.48
C LEU A 37 -18.88 -20.62 -15.05
N LEU A 38 -19.92 -19.80 -14.87
CA LEU A 38 -20.40 -19.32 -13.57
C LEU A 38 -20.60 -20.44 -12.52
N PRO A 39 -21.21 -21.60 -12.85
CA PRO A 39 -21.44 -22.67 -11.88
C PRO A 39 -20.17 -23.41 -11.44
N SER A 40 -19.07 -23.28 -12.19
CA SER A 40 -17.78 -23.91 -11.86
C SER A 40 -16.98 -23.14 -10.81
N LEU A 41 -17.38 -21.89 -10.52
CA LEU A 41 -16.70 -21.04 -9.54
C LEU A 41 -17.10 -21.44 -8.11
N PRO A 42 -16.21 -21.25 -7.12
CA PRO A 42 -16.56 -21.46 -5.72
C PRO A 42 -17.75 -20.58 -5.31
N PRO A 43 -18.57 -21.02 -4.35
CA PRO A 43 -19.65 -20.20 -3.81
C PRO A 43 -19.12 -18.84 -3.33
N GLU A 44 -19.93 -17.79 -3.47
CA GLU A 44 -19.62 -16.39 -3.13
C GLU A 44 -18.59 -15.67 -4.02
N SER A 45 -17.93 -16.38 -4.94
CA SER A 45 -16.94 -15.81 -5.87
C SER A 45 -17.50 -14.85 -6.92
N MET A 46 -18.75 -14.40 -6.81
CA MET A 46 -19.39 -13.42 -7.72
C MET A 46 -20.29 -12.43 -7.00
N GLN A 47 -20.31 -12.41 -5.66
CA GLN A 47 -21.17 -11.49 -4.92
C GLN A 47 -20.75 -10.03 -5.18
N PRO A 48 -21.69 -9.13 -5.50
CA PRO A 48 -21.37 -7.72 -5.66
C PRO A 48 -20.96 -7.12 -4.31
N LEU A 49 -20.02 -6.16 -4.33
CA LEU A 49 -19.64 -5.46 -3.12
C LEU A 49 -20.78 -4.57 -2.59
N LEU A 50 -21.54 -3.96 -3.50
CA LEU A 50 -22.73 -3.18 -3.20
C LEU A 50 -23.98 -3.97 -3.58
N SER A 51 -24.77 -4.37 -2.59
CA SER A 51 -26.00 -5.15 -2.79
C SER A 51 -27.28 -4.31 -2.76
N SER A 52 -27.23 -3.11 -2.19
CA SER A 52 -28.38 -2.20 -2.08
C SER A 52 -28.47 -1.26 -3.29
N PRO A 53 -29.67 -1.07 -3.87
CA PRO A 53 -29.85 -0.04 -4.89
C PRO A 53 -29.61 1.35 -4.30
N LEU A 54 -29.08 2.25 -5.12
CA LEU A 54 -28.83 3.63 -4.75
C LEU A 54 -29.99 4.51 -5.23
N ASP A 55 -30.50 5.36 -4.34
CA ASP A 55 -31.44 6.42 -4.70
C ASP A 55 -30.74 7.63 -5.34
N ALA A 56 -31.51 8.58 -5.88
CA ALA A 56 -30.95 9.75 -6.57
C ALA A 56 -30.02 10.58 -5.68
N SER A 57 -30.36 10.76 -4.41
CA SER A 57 -29.55 11.54 -3.46
C SER A 57 -28.23 10.84 -3.13
N GLN A 58 -28.26 9.51 -3.04
CA GLN A 58 -27.09 8.67 -2.81
C GLN A 58 -26.17 8.65 -4.03
N TRP A 59 -26.72 8.67 -5.25
CA TRP A 59 -25.93 8.81 -6.47
C TRP A 59 -25.19 10.14 -6.53
N GLU A 60 -25.86 11.25 -6.20
CA GLU A 60 -25.22 12.57 -6.11
C GLU A 60 -24.10 12.60 -5.06
N ALA A 61 -24.36 12.04 -3.87
CA ALA A 61 -23.36 11.93 -2.81
C ALA A 61 -22.17 11.05 -3.22
N LEU A 62 -22.42 9.94 -3.92
CA LEU A 62 -21.38 9.04 -4.41
C LEU A 62 -20.48 9.72 -5.44
N GLU A 63 -21.05 10.49 -6.37
CA GLU A 63 -20.29 11.22 -7.38
C GLU A 63 -19.41 12.30 -6.73
N SER A 64 -19.97 13.06 -5.77
CA SER A 64 -19.22 14.05 -5.00
C SER A 64 -18.05 13.42 -4.22
N LEU A 65 -18.28 12.26 -3.58
CA LEU A 65 -17.25 11.52 -2.87
C LEU A 65 -16.16 11.02 -3.83
N SER A 66 -16.57 10.44 -4.97
CA SER A 66 -15.67 9.94 -6.01
C SER A 66 -14.75 11.06 -6.52
N GLN A 67 -15.32 12.24 -6.81
CA GLN A 67 -14.55 13.40 -7.23
C GLN A 67 -13.52 13.81 -6.17
N SER A 68 -13.96 13.98 -4.91
CA SER A 68 -13.07 14.39 -3.82
C SER A 68 -11.93 13.39 -3.59
N LEU A 69 -12.23 12.08 -3.61
CA LEU A 69 -11.22 11.03 -3.46
C LEU A 69 -10.25 11.00 -4.65
N THR A 70 -10.74 11.21 -5.86
CA THR A 70 -9.91 11.27 -7.08
C THR A 70 -8.94 12.44 -7.02
N GLU A 71 -9.41 13.63 -6.61
CA GLU A 71 -8.57 14.82 -6.41
C GLU A 71 -7.50 14.59 -5.34
N GLN A 72 -7.88 14.04 -4.18
CA GLN A 72 -6.92 13.70 -3.11
C GLN A 72 -5.90 12.66 -3.57
N TYR A 73 -6.32 11.64 -4.29
CA TYR A 73 -5.45 10.60 -4.80
C TYR A 73 -4.48 11.15 -5.86
N CYS A 74 -4.95 12.01 -6.76
CA CYS A 74 -4.12 12.74 -7.71
C CYS A 74 -3.02 13.56 -6.99
N CYS A 75 -3.39 14.34 -5.97
CA CYS A 75 -2.43 15.09 -5.16
C CYS A 75 -1.36 14.18 -4.51
N ARG A 76 -1.77 13.04 -3.95
CA ARG A 76 -0.83 12.05 -3.38
C ARG A 76 0.08 11.45 -4.44
N ARG A 77 -0.43 11.14 -5.63
CA ARG A 77 0.36 10.63 -6.76
C ARG A 77 1.37 11.66 -7.25
N CYS A 78 0.97 12.93 -7.41
CA CYS A 78 1.90 14.03 -7.73
C CYS A 78 3.08 14.08 -6.76
N LEU A 79 2.82 13.98 -5.46
CA LEU A 79 3.88 13.94 -4.44
C LEU A 79 4.80 12.73 -4.62
N LEU A 80 4.23 11.53 -4.80
CA LEU A 80 5.01 10.31 -4.98
C LEU A 80 5.87 10.35 -6.24
N LEU A 81 5.33 10.84 -7.35
CA LEU A 81 6.06 11.02 -8.61
C LEU A 81 7.19 12.03 -8.44
N LYS A 82 6.93 13.16 -7.77
CA LYS A 82 7.98 14.14 -7.49
C LYS A 82 9.08 13.57 -6.58
N ARG A 83 8.70 12.77 -5.58
CA ARG A 83 9.65 12.07 -4.71
C ARG A 83 10.50 11.08 -5.49
N LEU A 84 9.90 10.34 -6.43
CA LEU A 84 10.63 9.45 -7.34
C LEU A 84 11.65 10.23 -8.19
N ASP A 85 11.25 11.38 -8.75
CA ASP A 85 12.12 12.23 -9.57
C ASP A 85 13.32 12.76 -8.77
N LEU A 86 13.06 13.24 -7.54
CA LEU A 86 14.10 13.73 -6.65
C LEU A 86 15.04 12.61 -6.18
N THR A 87 14.49 11.44 -5.86
CA THR A 87 15.30 10.27 -5.47
C THR A 87 16.20 9.83 -6.62
N THR A 88 15.67 9.81 -7.85
CA THR A 88 16.43 9.49 -9.06
C THR A 88 17.54 10.51 -9.31
N SER A 89 17.24 11.80 -9.11
CA SER A 89 18.22 12.88 -9.23
C SER A 89 19.32 12.79 -8.15
N ALA A 90 18.96 12.43 -6.91
CA ALA A 90 19.92 12.31 -5.80
C ALA A 90 20.98 11.22 -6.03
N PHE A 91 20.67 10.16 -6.78
CA PHE A 91 21.68 9.16 -7.15
C PHE A 91 22.83 9.74 -7.99
N HIS A 92 22.62 10.86 -8.68
CA HIS A 92 23.66 11.50 -9.49
C HIS A 92 24.66 12.33 -8.66
N TRP A 93 24.47 12.44 -7.34
CA TRP A 93 25.33 13.27 -6.47
C TRP A 93 26.56 12.53 -5.93
N GLY A 94 26.76 11.25 -6.29
CA GLY A 94 27.96 10.50 -5.89
C GLY A 94 28.91 10.30 -7.06
N ASP A 95 30.22 10.45 -6.83
CA ASP A 95 31.28 10.29 -7.85
C ASP A 95 31.22 8.94 -8.58
N ARG A 96 30.77 7.88 -7.90
CA ARG A 96 30.59 6.53 -8.49
C ARG A 96 29.42 6.44 -9.46
N ALA A 97 28.43 7.30 -9.32
CA ALA A 97 27.19 7.30 -10.10
C ALA A 97 27.24 8.27 -11.29
N GLU A 98 28.16 9.24 -11.28
CA GLU A 98 28.33 10.21 -12.37
C GLU A 98 28.56 9.52 -13.72
N GLY A 99 29.43 8.50 -13.77
CA GLY A 99 29.68 7.70 -14.97
C GLY A 99 28.56 6.73 -15.37
N GLN A 100 27.57 6.49 -14.51
CA GLN A 100 26.45 5.57 -14.76
C GLN A 100 25.10 6.30 -14.88
N GLY A 101 25.07 7.63 -14.74
CA GLY A 101 23.85 8.43 -14.73
C GLY A 101 23.05 8.34 -16.02
N GLU A 102 23.73 8.38 -17.17
CA GLU A 102 23.07 8.28 -18.48
C GLU A 102 22.44 6.88 -18.71
N ALA A 103 23.13 5.82 -18.30
CA ALA A 103 22.58 4.46 -18.36
C ALA A 103 21.36 4.30 -17.44
N MET A 104 21.42 4.88 -16.23
CA MET A 104 20.30 4.88 -15.28
C MET A 104 19.08 5.65 -15.83
N LYS A 105 19.30 6.86 -16.36
CA LYS A 105 18.27 7.69 -17.00
C LYS A 105 17.61 6.97 -18.18
N ALA A 106 18.39 6.31 -19.03
CA ALA A 106 17.88 5.58 -20.19
C ALA A 106 16.88 4.48 -19.78
N VAL A 107 17.07 3.86 -18.61
CA VAL A 107 16.14 2.85 -18.07
C VAL A 107 14.93 3.49 -17.38
N LEU A 108 15.15 4.53 -16.56
CA LEU A 108 14.10 5.10 -15.71
C LEU A 108 13.15 6.06 -16.44
N PHE A 109 13.62 6.84 -17.41
CA PHE A 109 12.78 7.83 -18.09
C PHE A 109 11.59 7.23 -18.83
N PRO A 110 11.73 6.12 -19.59
CA PRO A 110 10.58 5.48 -20.23
C PRO A 110 9.53 5.04 -19.20
N ILE A 111 9.96 4.44 -18.08
CA ILE A 111 9.05 4.00 -17.01
C ILE A 111 8.36 5.21 -16.39
N ARG A 112 9.11 6.26 -16.06
CA ARG A 112 8.59 7.49 -15.46
C ARG A 112 7.58 8.20 -16.35
N GLY A 113 7.79 8.17 -17.67
CA GLY A 113 6.90 8.77 -18.67
C GLY A 113 5.54 8.07 -18.78
N LEU A 114 5.45 6.81 -18.40
CA LEU A 114 4.19 6.06 -18.33
C LEU A 114 3.39 6.35 -17.04
N LEU A 115 4.02 6.93 -16.02
CA LEU A 115 3.38 7.19 -14.73
C LEU A 115 2.71 8.55 -14.70
N THR A 116 1.38 8.54 -14.65
CA THR A 116 0.52 9.73 -14.62
C THR A 116 -0.06 9.96 -13.22
N PRO A 117 -0.31 11.21 -12.81
CA PRO A 117 -0.98 11.49 -11.54
C PRO A 117 -2.48 11.17 -11.57
N GLU A 118 -3.10 11.11 -12.75
CA GLU A 118 -4.52 10.78 -12.91
C GLU A 118 -4.84 9.34 -12.49
N SER A 119 -6.08 9.13 -12.09
CA SER A 119 -6.63 7.81 -11.75
C SER A 119 -7.38 7.24 -12.95
N ASP A 120 -7.11 5.98 -13.29
CA ASP A 120 -7.89 5.24 -14.28
C ASP A 120 -9.17 4.61 -13.66
N VAL A 121 -9.33 4.70 -12.33
CA VAL A 121 -10.47 4.15 -11.61
C VAL A 121 -11.63 5.15 -11.63
N SER A 122 -12.77 4.70 -12.16
CA SER A 122 -14.04 5.45 -12.19
C SER A 122 -15.10 4.82 -11.29
N VAL A 123 -16.21 5.51 -11.04
CA VAL A 123 -17.36 5.01 -10.26
C VAL A 123 -17.87 3.67 -10.82
N ALA A 124 -17.89 3.50 -12.14
CA ALA A 124 -18.27 2.25 -12.79
C ALA A 124 -17.37 1.07 -12.38
N HIS A 125 -16.06 1.32 -12.22
CA HIS A 125 -15.12 0.30 -11.74
C HIS A 125 -15.37 -0.07 -10.27
N VAL A 126 -15.72 0.90 -9.44
CA VAL A 126 -16.07 0.68 -8.02
C VAL A 126 -17.36 -0.14 -7.91
N LEU A 127 -18.37 0.16 -8.72
CA LEU A 127 -19.64 -0.57 -8.70
C LEU A 127 -19.53 -1.97 -9.31
N ALA A 128 -18.63 -2.17 -10.26
CA ALA A 128 -18.28 -3.49 -10.77
C ALA A 128 -17.44 -4.31 -9.78
N ALA A 129 -16.98 -3.71 -8.67
CA ALA A 129 -16.19 -4.42 -7.67
C ALA A 129 -17.02 -5.48 -6.96
N ARG A 130 -16.37 -6.63 -6.74
CA ARG A 130 -16.96 -7.82 -6.16
C ARG A 130 -16.47 -7.99 -4.73
N ALA A 131 -17.22 -8.69 -3.89
CA ALA A 131 -16.96 -8.80 -2.46
C ALA A 131 -15.57 -9.41 -2.17
N ASP A 132 -15.11 -10.34 -2.99
CA ASP A 132 -13.78 -10.94 -2.95
C ASP A 132 -12.64 -9.95 -3.20
N LEU A 133 -12.86 -8.91 -4.02
CA LEU A 133 -11.88 -7.84 -4.29
C LEU A 133 -11.73 -6.85 -3.14
N SER A 134 -12.68 -6.79 -2.20
CA SER A 134 -12.60 -5.91 -1.02
C SER A 134 -11.53 -6.36 -0.01
N ARG A 135 -10.95 -7.55 -0.18
CA ARG A 135 -9.90 -8.07 0.70
C ARG A 135 -8.60 -7.30 0.48
N LEU A 136 -8.33 -6.37 1.39
CA LEU A 136 -7.05 -5.68 1.47
C LEU A 136 -5.94 -6.69 1.84
N VAL A 137 -5.14 -7.10 0.86
CA VAL A 137 -3.92 -7.87 1.11
C VAL A 137 -2.81 -6.89 1.49
N PRO A 138 -2.19 -7.01 2.68
CA PRO A 138 -1.10 -6.13 3.06
C PRO A 138 0.04 -6.20 2.04
N ALA A 139 0.52 -5.04 1.58
CA ALA A 139 1.66 -4.95 0.66
C ALA A 139 2.95 -5.53 1.27
N THR A 140 3.01 -5.66 2.60
CA THR A 140 4.12 -6.28 3.34
C THR A 140 3.92 -7.76 3.63
N SER A 141 2.82 -8.36 3.16
CA SER A 141 2.55 -9.78 3.37
C SER A 141 3.64 -10.66 2.75
N VAL A 142 3.81 -11.85 3.32
CA VAL A 142 4.75 -12.87 2.83
C VAL A 142 4.49 -13.15 1.35
N ALA A 143 3.22 -13.29 0.95
CA ALA A 143 2.82 -13.51 -0.44
C ALA A 143 3.24 -12.36 -1.38
N ALA A 144 3.01 -11.10 -0.97
CA ALA A 144 3.45 -9.93 -1.74
C ALA A 144 4.99 -9.84 -1.85
N ARG A 145 5.71 -10.27 -0.80
CA ARG A 145 7.17 -10.26 -0.75
C ARG A 145 7.83 -11.40 -1.52
N GLN A 146 7.18 -12.56 -1.64
CA GLN A 146 7.66 -13.68 -2.46
C GLN A 146 7.85 -13.26 -3.93
N GLY A 147 6.88 -12.50 -4.48
CA GLY A 147 6.95 -12.01 -5.87
C GLY A 147 7.92 -10.84 -6.09
N THR A 148 8.40 -10.20 -5.02
CA THR A 148 9.30 -9.03 -5.10
C THR A 148 10.73 -9.33 -4.66
N SER A 149 11.08 -10.63 -4.56
CA SER A 149 12.47 -11.04 -4.33
C SER A 149 13.36 -10.51 -5.46
N CYS A 150 14.45 -9.85 -5.09
CA CYS A 150 15.40 -9.30 -6.06
C CYS A 150 16.83 -9.41 -5.52
N ALA A 151 17.82 -9.09 -6.35
CA ALA A 151 19.22 -9.14 -5.94
C ALA A 151 19.53 -8.28 -4.68
N ILE A 152 18.66 -7.33 -4.35
CA ILE A 152 18.76 -6.47 -3.16
C ILE A 152 17.94 -7.06 -2.00
N ASN A 153 16.66 -7.37 -2.22
CA ASN A 153 15.78 -8.02 -1.26
C ASN A 153 15.77 -9.53 -1.45
N LYS A 154 16.89 -10.19 -1.08
CA LYS A 154 17.06 -11.64 -1.23
C LYS A 154 16.38 -12.46 -0.14
N VAL A 155 16.28 -11.91 1.07
CA VAL A 155 15.83 -12.66 2.25
C VAL A 155 14.40 -12.27 2.59
N LEU A 156 13.49 -13.23 2.44
CA LEU A 156 12.16 -13.15 3.00
C LEU A 156 12.27 -13.45 4.50
N MET A 157 12.20 -12.41 5.33
CA MET A 157 12.09 -12.57 6.78
C MET A 157 10.81 -13.36 7.06
N GLY A 158 10.95 -14.55 7.66
CA GLY A 158 9.83 -15.39 8.09
C GLY A 158 9.09 -14.78 9.27
N ASP A 159 8.38 -15.61 10.01
CA ASP A 159 7.64 -15.16 11.20
C ASP A 159 8.63 -14.58 12.22
N VAL A 160 8.59 -13.27 12.43
CA VAL A 160 9.47 -12.58 13.37
C VAL A 160 8.80 -12.66 14.74
N PRO A 161 9.39 -13.36 15.72
CA PRO A 161 8.83 -13.43 17.07
C PRO A 161 8.59 -12.02 17.60
N ASP A 162 7.47 -11.83 18.29
CA ASP A 162 7.15 -10.54 18.92
C ASP A 162 8.36 -10.08 19.73
N ARG A 163 8.97 -8.97 19.31
CA ARG A 163 10.18 -8.44 19.95
C ARG A 163 9.88 -7.74 21.27
N GLY A 164 8.63 -7.83 21.74
CA GLY A 164 8.19 -7.28 23.01
C GLY A 164 8.10 -5.75 22.97
N GLY A 165 7.42 -5.18 23.96
CA GLY A 165 7.26 -3.74 24.09
C GLY A 165 5.89 -3.20 23.66
N ARG A 166 4.85 -4.04 23.59
CA ARG A 166 3.48 -3.54 23.66
C ARG A 166 3.37 -2.69 24.93
N PRO A 167 3.11 -1.38 24.83
CA PRO A 167 3.07 -0.48 25.99
C PRO A 167 2.12 -1.00 27.07
N ASP A 168 1.04 -1.66 26.65
CA ASP A 168 -0.01 -2.23 27.47
C ASP A 168 0.41 -3.52 28.21
N ALA A 169 1.50 -4.17 27.79
CA ALA A 169 2.04 -5.38 28.41
C ALA A 169 3.21 -5.11 29.38
N LEU A 170 3.68 -3.86 29.44
CA LEU A 170 4.66 -3.42 30.42
C LEU A 170 3.91 -2.95 31.66
N GLU A 171 3.94 -3.75 32.72
CA GLU A 171 3.52 -3.30 34.04
C GLU A 171 4.39 -2.10 34.43
N ALA A 172 3.76 -0.95 34.69
CA ALA A 172 4.48 0.26 35.03
C ALA A 172 5.28 0.03 36.32
N ALA A 173 6.61 0.11 36.23
CA ALA A 173 7.51 0.04 37.37
C ALA A 173 7.44 1.33 38.22
N MET A 174 6.24 1.84 38.54
CA MET A 174 6.10 2.99 39.43
C MET A 174 6.31 2.54 40.87
N PRO A 175 7.38 2.99 41.56
CA PRO A 175 7.50 2.77 42.99
C PRO A 175 6.41 3.58 43.70
N ALA A 176 5.72 2.97 44.65
CA ALA A 176 4.80 3.69 45.51
C ALA A 176 5.58 4.77 46.29
N TRP A 177 5.19 6.04 46.12
CA TRP A 177 5.73 7.12 46.95
C TRP A 177 5.26 6.93 48.39
N GLN A 178 6.17 6.52 49.27
CA GLN A 178 5.94 6.56 50.70
C GLN A 178 6.16 7.99 51.19
N SER A 179 5.18 8.55 51.91
CA SER A 179 5.38 9.84 52.58
C SER A 179 6.53 9.73 53.57
N ARG A 180 7.39 10.74 53.58
CA ARG A 180 8.43 10.87 54.59
C ARG A 180 7.72 10.89 55.95
N ARG A 181 8.00 9.90 56.81
CA ARG A 181 7.52 9.92 58.19
C ARG A 181 8.01 11.23 58.83
N GLU A 182 7.07 12.07 59.23
CA GLU A 182 7.32 13.09 60.24
C GLU A 182 7.50 12.34 61.56
N ASP A 183 8.72 11.87 61.82
CA ASP A 183 9.12 11.50 63.16
C ASP A 183 10.21 12.48 63.59
N GLY A 184 9.84 13.33 64.54
CA GLY A 184 10.69 14.35 65.12
C GLY A 184 11.90 13.70 65.79
N GLY A 185 13.07 13.82 65.17
CA GLY A 185 14.32 13.35 65.73
C GLY A 185 15.45 14.35 65.48
N ARG A 186 15.59 15.31 66.41
CA ARG A 186 16.77 16.20 66.55
C ARG A 186 18.07 15.39 66.46
N GLY A 187 18.97 15.74 65.54
CA GLY A 187 20.29 15.10 65.50
C GLY A 187 21.27 15.60 64.45
N LYS A 188 21.85 16.78 64.70
CA LYS A 188 23.22 17.21 64.31
C LYS A 188 23.69 17.15 62.84
N ALA A 189 23.88 18.36 62.32
CA ALA A 189 24.95 18.82 61.42
C ALA A 189 26.13 17.87 61.12
N GLY A 190 26.47 17.74 59.83
CA GLY A 190 27.78 17.28 59.33
C GLY A 190 27.91 17.53 57.82
N PRO A 191 29.06 18.02 57.30
CA PRO A 191 29.12 18.80 56.06
C PRO A 191 29.38 18.00 54.77
N GLN A 192 28.90 18.57 53.66
CA GLN A 192 29.25 18.25 52.28
C GLN A 192 30.75 18.01 52.07
N ARG A 193 31.10 16.88 51.42
CA ARG A 193 32.39 16.71 50.74
C ARG A 193 32.18 16.11 49.36
N TRP A 194 32.22 17.00 48.35
CA TRP A 194 32.47 16.63 46.96
C TRP A 194 33.92 16.14 46.82
N GLY A 195 34.08 14.84 46.54
CA GLY A 195 35.37 14.22 46.27
C GLY A 195 35.76 14.34 44.80
N ARG A 196 36.56 15.35 44.45
CA ARG A 196 37.43 15.37 43.26
C ARG A 196 38.42 14.20 43.33
N ARG A 197 38.50 13.35 42.30
CA ARG A 197 39.70 12.49 42.10
C ARG A 197 40.28 12.68 40.70
N LYS A 198 41.58 12.98 40.72
CA LYS A 198 42.44 13.48 39.64
C LYS A 198 42.73 12.42 38.56
N LYS A 199 42.90 12.92 37.32
CA LYS A 199 43.66 12.27 36.23
C LYS A 199 45.07 11.87 36.71
N LYS A 200 45.50 10.66 36.37
CA LYS A 200 46.90 10.21 36.45
C LYS A 200 47.44 10.15 35.01
N LYS A 201 48.52 10.90 34.76
CA LYS A 201 49.41 10.75 33.61
C LYS A 201 50.67 10.06 34.12
N LYS A 202 51.12 9.02 33.43
CA LYS A 202 52.52 8.81 33.06
C LYS A 202 52.50 8.17 31.68
#